data_AF-A0AAN6ZZN9-F1
#
_entry.id   AF-A0AAN6ZZN9-F1
#
_cell.length_a   1.000
_cell.length_b   1.000
_cell.length_c   1.000
_cell.angle_alpha   90.00
_cell.angle_beta   90.00
_cell.angle_gamma   90.00
#
_symmetry.space_group_name_H-M   'P 1'
#
loop_
_entity.id
_entity.type
_entity.pdbx_description
1 polymer ?
#
loop_
_entity_poly.entity_id
_entity_poly.type
_entity_poly.pdbx_seq_one_letter_code
_entity_poly.pdbx_strand_id
1 'polypeptide(L)'
;MYTSTLAVLGGLAAAATAETIYGVVVFARHGDRTTKHFGSQVLTPLGAQQVFQVGSDYRARYLAADSPHRIRGISEVEYVPAQVYASAPDQSILLSTATSFLQALYPPLGDIDAAAAATDHLANSTSVASPLSGYQYVTLHGVNDDSPEAIWIKGDDNCPAITAASADFKRSREYTSRLSSTSDFYRSLYPLVPDVYPSAESLSYDHAYDIYDVINVEHIHNASSPAQNVTADQLLQLRTLADSAEFGLNYNASQPARSIHAATFAGAVLSHLNQTVLSAATNPKFTLLAGSYDTFLAFFGLAGLTDVSGDFFGLPAYASSMAFELFTAADTDQINLEDVRVRYLFRNGTEGRLTTFPLFGSGKADLPWEEFVGFMQQRAISSVETWCFKCQSDAGFCARWYGAGTGLDSKGAGGGAGSVAMGSWVTVVVVMAVAIAGNFVWAALWWCRSRRNKGLGGTLVDEEAESVKSYRKESIFRREALE
;
A
#
# COMPACT_ATOMS: atom_id res chain seq x y z
N MET A 1 16.92 -37.87 50.42
CA MET A 1 17.86 -37.19 49.51
C MET A 1 17.15 -37.01 48.18
N TYR A 2 16.58 -35.83 47.94
CA TYR A 2 15.96 -35.48 46.66
C TYR A 2 16.83 -34.40 46.03
N THR A 3 17.52 -34.75 44.96
CA THR A 3 18.36 -33.83 44.16
C THR A 3 17.49 -33.18 43.10
N SER A 4 17.15 -31.91 43.31
CA SER A 4 16.55 -31.03 42.30
C SER A 4 17.57 -30.72 41.21
N THR A 5 17.25 -31.10 39.98
CA THR A 5 18.03 -30.75 38.78
C THR A 5 17.51 -29.40 38.26
N LEU A 6 18.34 -28.35 38.37
CA LEU A 6 18.08 -27.06 37.72
C LEU A 6 18.31 -27.22 36.21
N ALA A 7 17.27 -27.10 35.41
CA ALA A 7 17.39 -26.92 33.97
C ALA A 7 17.72 -25.44 33.68
N VAL A 8 18.94 -25.18 33.25
CA VAL A 8 19.35 -23.87 32.71
C VAL A 8 18.80 -23.76 31.29
N LEU A 9 17.69 -23.03 31.12
CA LEU A 9 17.23 -22.57 29.81
C LEU A 9 18.17 -21.45 29.34
N GLY A 10 19.13 -21.79 28.48
CA GLY A 10 19.91 -20.82 27.73
C GLY A 10 19.00 -20.09 26.74
N GLY A 11 18.68 -18.83 27.05
CA GLY A 11 18.03 -17.93 26.10
C GLY A 11 18.99 -17.60 24.96
N LEU A 12 18.68 -18.07 23.76
CA LEU A 12 19.23 -17.48 22.52
C LEU A 12 18.65 -16.08 22.40
N ALA A 13 19.39 -15.07 22.88
CA ALA A 13 19.14 -13.70 22.49
C ALA A 13 19.35 -13.61 20.98
N ALA A 14 18.26 -13.52 20.22
CA ALA A 14 18.35 -13.07 18.84
C ALA A 14 18.93 -11.66 18.89
N ALA A 15 20.18 -11.51 18.47
CA ALA A 15 20.74 -10.18 18.23
C ALA A 15 19.81 -9.51 17.21
N ALA A 16 19.07 -8.48 17.64
CA ALA A 16 18.38 -7.61 16.71
C ALA A 16 19.47 -7.02 15.80
N THR A 17 19.54 -7.52 14.57
CA THR A 17 20.39 -6.91 13.56
C THR A 17 19.88 -5.50 13.39
N ALA A 18 20.72 -4.50 13.70
CA ALA A 18 20.34 -3.11 13.56
C ALA A 18 19.99 -2.85 12.09
N GLU A 19 18.72 -2.61 11.81
CA GLU A 19 18.20 -2.31 10.48
C GLU A 19 17.83 -0.84 10.40
N THR A 20 17.85 -0.28 9.20
CA THR A 20 17.42 1.10 8.96
C THR A 20 16.22 1.09 8.04
N ILE A 21 15.06 1.56 8.52
CA ILE A 21 13.88 1.78 7.68
C ILE A 21 13.98 3.18 7.06
N TYR A 22 13.90 3.28 5.72
CA TYR A 22 13.92 4.57 5.02
C TYR A 22 12.53 5.10 4.69
N GLY A 23 11.57 4.19 4.53
CA GLY A 23 10.17 4.56 4.38
C GLY A 23 9.24 3.37 4.23
N VAL A 24 7.96 3.68 4.19
CA VAL A 24 6.88 2.69 4.13
C VAL A 24 5.75 3.19 3.24
N VAL A 25 5.19 2.27 2.44
CA VAL A 25 3.91 2.46 1.75
C VAL A 25 2.87 1.59 2.42
N VAL A 26 1.78 2.20 2.88
CA VAL A 26 0.68 1.56 3.61
C VAL A 26 -0.59 1.66 2.78
N PHE A 27 -1.27 0.54 2.58
CA PHE A 27 -2.64 0.51 2.06
C PHE A 27 -3.58 0.06 3.17
N ALA A 28 -4.55 0.90 3.53
CA ALA A 28 -5.45 0.70 4.66
C ALA A 28 -6.88 0.51 4.17
N ARG A 29 -7.55 -0.53 4.69
CA ARG A 29 -9.00 -0.71 4.54
C ARG A 29 -9.72 0.16 5.57
N HIS A 30 -10.91 0.63 5.20
CA HIS A 30 -11.85 1.21 6.15
C HIS A 30 -12.13 0.31 7.36
N GLY A 31 -12.49 0.97 8.46
CA GLY A 31 -13.04 0.32 9.66
C GLY A 31 -14.48 -0.12 9.46
N ASP A 32 -15.12 -0.51 10.56
CA ASP A 32 -16.55 -0.78 10.64
C ASP A 32 -17.40 0.39 10.11
N ARG A 33 -18.51 0.04 9.46
CA ARG A 33 -19.30 0.97 8.65
C ARG A 33 -20.74 0.48 8.49
N THR A 34 -21.66 1.40 8.20
CA THR A 34 -23.07 1.06 7.90
C THR A 34 -23.19 0.16 6.67
N THR A 35 -24.19 -0.73 6.63
CA THR A 35 -24.32 -1.74 5.56
C THR A 35 -24.26 -1.15 4.15
N LYS A 36 -23.63 -1.88 3.22
CA LYS A 36 -23.55 -1.53 1.79
C LYS A 36 -24.90 -1.65 1.08
N HIS A 37 -25.81 -2.45 1.60
CA HIS A 37 -27.09 -2.79 0.98
C HIS A 37 -27.93 -1.57 0.58
N PHE A 38 -28.01 -0.55 1.44
CA PHE A 38 -28.83 0.65 1.19
C PHE A 38 -28.09 1.75 0.40
N GLY A 39 -26.84 1.52 0.01
CA GLY A 39 -25.96 2.56 -0.53
C GLY A 39 -25.47 3.54 0.53
N SER A 40 -24.63 4.51 0.12
CA SER A 40 -24.17 5.63 0.96
C SER A 40 -23.56 5.20 2.31
N GLN A 41 -22.67 4.20 2.28
CA GLN A 41 -21.99 3.71 3.49
C GLN A 41 -21.23 4.83 4.20
N VAL A 42 -21.30 4.82 5.54
CA VAL A 42 -20.61 5.79 6.39
C VAL A 42 -19.77 5.04 7.41
N LEU A 43 -18.56 5.54 7.66
CA LEU A 43 -17.69 5.05 8.72
C LEU A 43 -18.38 5.27 10.08
N THR A 44 -18.53 4.23 10.89
CA THR A 44 -19.13 4.38 12.22
C THR A 44 -18.09 4.93 13.22
N PRO A 45 -18.51 5.39 14.41
CA PRO A 45 -17.58 5.68 15.49
C PRO A 45 -16.70 4.49 15.88
N LEU A 46 -17.25 3.26 15.82
CA LEU A 46 -16.48 2.03 16.02
C LEU A 46 -15.41 1.90 14.93
N GLY A 47 -15.76 2.10 13.66
CA GLY A 47 -14.79 2.06 12.57
C GLY A 47 -13.70 3.11 12.66
N ALA A 48 -14.05 4.33 13.07
CA ALA A 48 -13.08 5.40 13.32
C ALA A 48 -12.09 5.01 14.43
N GLN A 49 -12.58 4.44 15.54
CA GLN A 49 -11.71 3.95 16.62
C GLN A 49 -10.81 2.80 16.17
N GLN A 50 -11.34 1.87 15.39
CA GLN A 50 -10.58 0.75 14.85
C GLN A 50 -9.40 1.24 13.98
N VAL A 51 -9.66 2.18 13.09
CA VAL A 51 -8.63 2.74 12.21
C VAL A 51 -7.66 3.64 12.99
N PHE A 52 -8.15 4.38 13.99
CA PHE A 52 -7.31 5.16 14.90
C PHE A 52 -6.34 4.27 15.69
N GLN A 53 -6.81 3.13 16.20
CA GLN A 53 -5.95 2.15 16.89
C GLN A 53 -4.85 1.64 15.95
N VAL A 54 -5.20 1.29 14.72
CA VAL A 54 -4.21 0.85 13.73
C VAL A 54 -3.20 1.97 13.44
N GLY A 55 -3.64 3.21 13.21
CA GLY A 55 -2.74 4.35 13.02
C GLY A 55 -1.81 4.60 14.21
N SER A 56 -2.29 4.37 15.44
CA SER A 56 -1.48 4.48 16.67
C SER A 56 -0.37 3.43 16.70
N ASP A 57 -0.65 2.20 16.25
CA ASP A 57 0.36 1.16 16.15
C ASP A 57 1.42 1.47 15.08
N TYR A 58 1.03 2.11 13.97
CA TYR A 58 1.97 2.63 12.97
C TYR A 58 2.83 3.77 13.53
N ARG A 59 2.26 4.68 14.33
CA ARG A 59 3.03 5.72 15.05
C ARG A 59 4.07 5.07 15.98
N ALA A 60 3.64 4.13 16.82
CA ALA A 60 4.52 3.43 17.74
C ALA A 60 5.65 2.69 17.01
N ARG A 61 5.36 2.08 15.86
CA ARG A 61 6.37 1.36 15.07
C ARG A 61 7.34 2.30 14.34
N TYR A 62 6.85 3.34 13.69
CA TYR A 62 7.64 4.07 12.70
C TYR A 62 8.09 5.47 13.12
N LEU A 63 7.44 6.10 14.10
CA LEU A 63 7.74 7.48 14.51
C LEU A 63 8.44 7.54 15.86
N ALA A 64 8.04 6.69 16.82
CA ALA A 64 8.56 6.71 18.19
C ALA A 64 10.10 6.57 18.23
N ALA A 65 10.76 7.42 19.02
CA ALA A 65 12.22 7.48 19.08
C ALA A 65 12.91 6.19 19.54
N ASP A 66 12.24 5.42 20.39
CA ASP A 66 12.74 4.17 20.97
C ASP A 66 12.37 2.94 20.14
N SER A 67 11.60 3.10 19.05
CA SER A 67 11.26 1.99 18.18
C SER A 67 12.47 1.53 17.36
N PRO A 68 12.78 0.22 17.35
CA PRO A 68 13.82 -0.33 16.48
C PRO A 68 13.47 -0.25 14.99
N HIS A 69 12.21 0.06 14.66
CA HIS A 69 11.70 0.20 13.30
C HIS A 69 11.41 1.66 12.92
N ARG A 70 11.89 2.62 13.73
CA ARG A 70 11.71 4.03 13.43
C ARG A 70 12.22 4.34 12.02
N ILE A 71 11.41 5.05 11.25
CA ILE A 71 11.79 5.54 9.94
C ILE A 71 12.88 6.61 10.10
N ARG A 72 14.01 6.41 9.44
CA ARG A 72 15.17 7.29 9.51
C ARG A 72 14.80 8.71 9.12
N GLY A 73 15.00 9.64 10.06
CA GLY A 73 14.79 11.07 9.85
C GLY A 73 13.33 11.49 9.74
N ILE A 74 12.36 10.63 10.08
CA ILE A 74 10.97 11.07 10.25
C ILE A 74 10.83 11.88 11.55
N SER A 75 10.05 12.94 11.48
CA SER A 75 9.65 13.72 12.65
C SER A 75 8.69 12.90 13.49
N GLU A 76 9.03 12.72 14.77
CA GLU A 76 8.25 11.95 15.74
C GLU A 76 7.04 12.74 16.25
N VAL A 77 7.24 14.03 16.55
CA VAL A 77 6.26 14.86 17.25
C VAL A 77 5.45 15.68 16.25
N GLU A 78 6.11 16.51 15.45
CA GLU A 78 5.46 17.43 14.52
C GLU A 78 5.29 16.85 13.12
N TYR A 79 4.13 17.05 12.51
CA TYR A 79 3.89 16.73 11.11
C TYR A 79 4.74 17.61 10.19
N VAL A 80 5.55 16.97 9.36
CA VAL A 80 6.32 17.63 8.29
C VAL A 80 5.74 17.24 6.94
N PRO A 81 5.13 18.18 6.18
CA PRO A 81 4.45 17.86 4.92
C PRO A 81 5.28 17.12 3.88
N ALA A 82 6.59 17.38 3.81
CA ALA A 82 7.48 16.70 2.87
C ALA A 82 7.73 15.22 3.22
N GLN A 83 7.45 14.79 4.45
CA GLN A 83 7.76 13.44 4.94
C GLN A 83 6.57 12.47 4.84
N VAL A 84 5.35 12.97 4.72
CA VAL A 84 4.13 12.15 4.76
C VAL A 84 3.26 12.49 3.57
N TYR A 85 2.89 11.48 2.81
CA TYR A 85 1.89 11.59 1.76
C TYR A 85 0.69 10.73 2.14
N ALA A 86 -0.51 11.27 1.99
CA ALA A 86 -1.73 10.50 2.23
C ALA A 86 -2.78 10.81 1.16
N SER A 87 -3.42 9.77 0.65
CA SER A 87 -4.52 9.92 -0.30
C SER A 87 -5.61 8.87 -0.12
N ALA A 88 -6.82 9.25 -0.52
CA ALA A 88 -7.97 8.37 -0.62
C ALA A 88 -8.81 8.78 -1.83
N PRO A 89 -9.62 7.88 -2.42
CA PRO A 89 -10.68 8.27 -3.33
C PRO A 89 -11.61 9.27 -2.64
N ASP A 90 -12.23 10.16 -3.43
CA ASP A 90 -13.19 11.17 -2.95
C ASP A 90 -14.54 10.55 -2.55
N GLN A 91 -14.47 9.62 -1.59
CA GLN A 91 -15.56 8.87 -1.01
C GLN A 91 -15.52 9.09 0.49
N SER A 92 -16.63 9.53 1.07
CA SER A 92 -16.71 9.96 2.48
C SER A 92 -16.16 8.93 3.47
N ILE A 93 -16.44 7.64 3.26
CA ILE A 93 -15.94 6.54 4.09
C ILE A 93 -14.41 6.39 4.02
N LEU A 94 -13.80 6.54 2.83
CA LEU A 94 -12.36 6.36 2.63
C LEU A 94 -11.58 7.60 3.08
N LEU A 95 -12.10 8.80 2.84
CA LEU A 95 -11.55 10.04 3.39
C LEU A 95 -11.61 10.04 4.93
N SER A 96 -12.72 9.61 5.52
CA SER A 96 -12.86 9.50 6.98
C SER A 96 -11.90 8.45 7.54
N THR A 97 -11.73 7.32 6.84
CA THR A 97 -10.75 6.28 7.20
C THR A 97 -9.33 6.85 7.24
N ALA A 98 -8.89 7.48 6.15
CA ALA A 98 -7.56 8.08 6.10
C ALA A 98 -7.39 9.15 7.20
N THR A 99 -8.41 9.99 7.40
CA THR A 99 -8.39 11.01 8.45
C THR A 99 -8.21 10.38 9.84
N SER A 100 -9.02 9.37 10.22
CA SER A 100 -8.89 8.70 11.51
C SER A 100 -7.52 8.03 11.71
N PHE A 101 -6.94 7.47 10.64
CA PHE A 101 -5.59 6.91 10.69
C PHE A 101 -4.55 8.02 10.96
N LEU A 102 -4.61 9.12 10.22
CA LEU A 102 -3.66 10.23 10.32
C LEU A 102 -3.75 10.97 11.65
N GLN A 103 -4.96 11.07 12.22
CA GLN A 103 -5.18 11.58 13.57
C GLN A 103 -4.46 10.76 14.63
N ALA A 104 -4.24 9.47 14.41
CA ALA A 104 -3.46 8.64 15.32
C ALA A 104 -1.97 8.64 14.99
N LEU A 105 -1.62 8.78 13.70
CA LEU A 105 -0.23 8.86 13.26
C LEU A 105 0.46 10.12 13.79
N TYR A 106 -0.21 11.27 13.70
CA TYR A 106 0.18 12.55 14.27
C TYR A 106 -0.96 13.09 15.14
N PRO A 107 -1.06 12.64 16.40
CA PRO A 107 -2.10 13.07 17.32
C PRO A 107 -1.93 14.55 17.71
N PRO A 108 -2.95 15.16 18.34
CA PRO A 108 -2.82 16.49 18.90
C PRO A 108 -1.54 16.62 19.73
N LEU A 109 -0.80 17.72 19.52
CA LEU A 109 0.49 17.93 20.17
C LEU A 109 0.36 17.90 21.70
N GLY A 110 -0.73 18.42 22.26
CA GLY A 110 -0.97 18.38 23.70
C GLY A 110 -1.10 16.98 24.30
N ASP A 111 -1.41 15.96 23.49
CA ASP A 111 -1.53 14.57 23.93
C ASP A 111 -0.17 13.86 24.02
N ILE A 112 0.84 14.35 23.31
CA ILE A 112 2.17 13.72 23.20
C ILE A 112 3.32 14.60 23.72
N ASP A 113 3.17 15.92 23.65
CA ASP A 113 4.11 16.93 24.11
C ASP A 113 3.35 18.23 24.42
N ALA A 114 2.95 18.38 25.69
CA ALA A 114 2.23 19.56 26.17
C ALA A 114 3.02 20.87 26.01
N ALA A 115 4.36 20.82 25.89
CA ALA A 115 5.18 22.00 25.63
C ALA A 115 5.22 22.35 24.13
N ALA A 116 5.10 21.37 23.25
CA ALA A 116 4.98 21.56 21.80
C ALA A 116 3.58 21.95 21.35
N ALA A 117 2.55 21.82 22.20
CA ALA A 117 1.19 22.29 21.92
C ALA A 117 1.20 23.81 21.65
N ALA A 118 1.34 24.17 20.37
CA ALA A 118 1.72 25.49 19.92
C ALA A 118 0.87 26.60 20.55
N THR A 119 1.49 27.38 21.44
CA THR A 119 1.06 28.72 21.80
C THR A 119 1.76 29.70 20.86
N ASP A 120 1.02 30.27 19.90
CA ASP A 120 1.52 31.38 19.09
C ASP A 120 1.61 32.64 19.98
N HIS A 121 2.82 33.18 20.11
CA HIS A 121 3.05 34.40 20.86
C HIS A 121 2.81 35.60 19.95
N LEU A 122 1.69 36.27 20.18
CA LEU A 122 1.30 37.43 19.39
C LEU A 122 2.09 38.68 19.80
N ALA A 123 2.27 39.61 18.86
CA ALA A 123 3.00 40.86 19.09
C ALA A 123 2.44 41.73 20.23
N ASN A 124 1.19 41.51 20.64
CA ASN A 124 0.54 42.17 21.77
C ASN A 124 0.82 41.47 23.12
N SER A 125 1.81 40.56 23.18
CA SER A 125 2.15 39.76 24.37
C SER A 125 1.05 38.80 24.85
N THR A 126 0.03 38.54 24.02
CA THR A 126 -0.93 37.46 24.29
C THR A 126 -0.46 36.17 23.62
N SER A 127 -0.99 35.02 24.07
CA SER A 127 -0.69 33.73 23.48
C SER A 127 -1.98 33.06 23.04
N VAL A 128 -1.97 32.44 21.86
CA VAL A 128 -3.11 31.71 21.31
C VAL A 128 -2.73 30.25 21.17
N ALA A 129 -3.47 29.36 21.83
CA ALA A 129 -3.30 27.93 21.67
C ALA A 129 -3.99 27.47 20.39
N SER A 130 -3.35 26.54 19.68
CA SER A 130 -3.99 25.84 18.56
C SER A 130 -5.24 25.07 19.04
N PRO A 131 -6.35 25.06 18.27
CA PRO A 131 -7.56 24.33 18.64
C PRO A 131 -7.33 22.83 18.86
N LEU A 132 -8.30 22.17 19.52
CA LEU A 132 -8.31 20.72 19.71
C LEU A 132 -7.00 20.16 20.30
N SER A 133 -6.46 20.81 21.33
CA SER A 133 -5.21 20.40 22.00
C SER A 133 -3.98 20.42 21.08
N GLY A 134 -3.90 21.38 20.14
CA GLY A 134 -2.80 21.43 19.18
C GLY A 134 -2.92 20.37 18.08
N TYR A 135 -4.13 20.18 17.56
CA TYR A 135 -4.40 19.25 16.46
C TYR A 135 -3.51 19.52 15.25
N GLN A 136 -2.91 18.46 14.71
CA GLN A 136 -2.00 18.55 13.56
C GLN A 136 -2.77 18.31 12.26
N TYR A 137 -2.73 19.30 11.36
CA TYR A 137 -3.45 19.26 10.08
C TYR A 137 -2.66 18.48 9.02
N VAL A 138 -2.60 17.16 9.15
CA VAL A 138 -1.97 16.30 8.14
C VAL A 138 -2.72 16.40 6.81
N THR A 139 -1.98 16.63 5.72
CA THR A 139 -2.58 16.80 4.40
C THR A 139 -3.09 15.46 3.86
N LEU A 140 -4.39 15.39 3.59
CA LEU A 140 -5.05 14.27 2.93
C LEU A 140 -5.51 14.70 1.54
N HIS A 141 -5.02 14.01 0.51
CA HIS A 141 -5.42 14.23 -0.87
C HIS A 141 -6.64 13.37 -1.22
N GLY A 142 -7.81 14.00 -1.38
CA GLY A 142 -8.98 13.38 -1.99
C GLY A 142 -8.80 13.30 -3.51
N VAL A 143 -9.02 12.12 -4.08
CA VAL A 143 -8.85 11.87 -5.51
C VAL A 143 -10.22 11.62 -6.15
N ASN A 144 -10.66 12.55 -7.00
CA ASN A 144 -11.91 12.44 -7.74
C ASN A 144 -11.87 11.26 -8.72
N ASP A 145 -13.00 10.60 -8.95
CA ASP A 145 -13.12 9.44 -9.85
C ASP A 145 -12.93 9.80 -11.33
N ASP A 146 -13.09 11.08 -11.69
CA ASP A 146 -12.79 11.62 -13.02
C ASP A 146 -11.31 11.97 -13.23
N SER A 147 -10.48 11.82 -12.20
CA SER A 147 -9.05 12.08 -12.27
C SER A 147 -8.27 10.87 -12.78
N PRO A 148 -7.26 11.04 -13.64
CA PRO A 148 -6.35 9.95 -14.00
C PRO A 148 -5.59 9.39 -12.78
N GLU A 149 -5.50 10.13 -11.66
CA GLU A 149 -4.86 9.64 -10.43
C GLU A 149 -5.72 8.63 -9.67
N ALA A 150 -7.04 8.55 -9.94
CA ALA A 150 -7.95 7.63 -9.25
C ALA A 150 -7.53 6.16 -9.44
N ILE A 151 -6.95 5.85 -10.60
CA ILE A 151 -6.61 4.48 -10.98
C ILE A 151 -5.60 3.83 -10.04
N TRP A 152 -4.77 4.64 -9.35
CA TRP A 152 -3.70 4.14 -8.47
C TRP A 152 -4.21 3.59 -7.14
N ILE A 153 -5.44 3.96 -6.75
CA ILE A 153 -6.09 3.51 -5.51
C ILE A 153 -7.36 2.69 -5.82
N LYS A 154 -8.08 3.08 -6.88
CA LYS A 154 -9.37 2.53 -7.34
C LYS A 154 -9.32 2.24 -8.85
N GLY A 155 -8.39 1.40 -9.27
CA GLY A 155 -8.23 1.01 -10.67
C GLY A 155 -9.36 0.14 -11.24
N ASP A 156 -10.33 -0.22 -10.39
CA ASP A 156 -11.54 -0.98 -10.70
C ASP A 156 -12.72 -0.10 -11.12
N ASP A 157 -12.76 1.13 -10.61
CA ASP A 157 -13.77 2.10 -10.99
C ASP A 157 -13.63 2.50 -12.46
N ASN A 158 -14.76 2.74 -13.13
CA ASN A 158 -14.83 3.05 -14.56
C ASN A 158 -14.09 2.03 -15.45
N CYS A 159 -14.12 0.75 -15.06
CA CYS A 159 -13.45 -0.33 -15.76
C CYS A 159 -14.35 -1.44 -16.35
N PRO A 160 -14.77 -1.28 -17.63
CA PRO A 160 -15.57 -2.28 -18.32
C PRO A 160 -14.92 -3.67 -18.39
N ALA A 161 -13.59 -3.74 -18.56
CA ALA A 161 -12.90 -5.02 -18.64
C ALA A 161 -12.96 -5.82 -17.34
N ILE A 162 -12.84 -5.16 -16.16
CA ILE A 162 -13.06 -5.81 -14.86
C ILE A 162 -14.50 -6.31 -14.78
N THR A 163 -15.47 -5.43 -15.06
CA THR A 163 -16.90 -5.78 -14.99
C THR A 163 -17.23 -7.03 -15.82
N ALA A 164 -16.75 -7.07 -17.06
CA ALA A 164 -16.94 -8.21 -17.95
C ALA A 164 -16.23 -9.48 -17.42
N ALA A 165 -14.97 -9.37 -16.99
CA ALA A 165 -14.22 -10.51 -16.50
C ALA A 165 -14.79 -11.07 -15.19
N SER A 166 -15.27 -10.22 -14.28
CA SER A 166 -15.91 -10.61 -13.02
C SER A 166 -17.29 -11.23 -13.27
N ALA A 167 -18.06 -10.75 -14.25
CA ALA A 167 -19.34 -11.37 -14.64
C ALA A 167 -19.18 -12.83 -15.09
N ASP A 168 -18.04 -13.18 -15.69
CA ASP A 168 -17.73 -14.56 -16.09
C ASP A 168 -17.63 -15.53 -14.90
N PHE A 169 -17.38 -15.03 -13.68
CA PHE A 169 -17.31 -15.86 -12.48
C PHE A 169 -18.62 -16.60 -12.25
N LYS A 170 -19.76 -15.97 -12.58
CA LYS A 170 -21.10 -16.57 -12.46
C LYS A 170 -21.29 -17.80 -13.37
N ARG A 171 -20.44 -18.00 -14.37
CA ARG A 171 -20.44 -19.17 -15.26
C ARG A 171 -19.46 -20.26 -14.83
N SER A 172 -18.69 -20.03 -13.76
CA SER A 172 -17.69 -20.98 -13.28
C SER A 172 -18.32 -22.18 -12.57
N ARG A 173 -17.61 -23.32 -12.57
CA ARG A 173 -18.02 -24.51 -11.81
C ARG A 173 -18.11 -24.20 -10.30
N GLU A 174 -17.16 -23.43 -9.78
CA GLU A 174 -17.17 -23.01 -8.38
C GLU A 174 -18.46 -22.29 -8.01
N TYR A 175 -18.82 -21.26 -8.77
CA TYR A 175 -20.02 -20.46 -8.53
C TYR A 175 -21.29 -21.32 -8.61
N THR A 176 -21.46 -22.07 -9.70
CA THR A 176 -22.66 -22.91 -9.90
C THR A 176 -22.80 -24.00 -8.83
N SER A 177 -21.69 -24.59 -8.40
CA SER A 177 -21.67 -25.56 -7.31
C SER A 177 -22.14 -24.92 -6.01
N ARG A 178 -21.53 -23.81 -5.59
CA ARG A 178 -21.88 -23.11 -4.34
C ARG A 178 -23.34 -22.65 -4.36
N LEU A 179 -23.78 -22.02 -5.45
CA LEU A 179 -25.17 -21.57 -5.62
C LEU A 179 -26.18 -22.69 -5.40
N SER A 180 -25.92 -23.87 -5.96
CA SER A 180 -26.81 -25.04 -5.78
C SER A 180 -26.70 -25.65 -4.38
N SER A 181 -25.48 -25.86 -3.88
CA SER A 181 -25.25 -26.62 -2.63
C SER A 181 -25.58 -25.84 -1.36
N THR A 182 -25.60 -24.51 -1.42
CA THR A 182 -25.90 -23.65 -0.26
C THR A 182 -27.27 -23.01 -0.31
N SER A 183 -28.12 -23.44 -1.25
CA SER A 183 -29.44 -22.84 -1.48
C SER A 183 -30.32 -22.90 -0.22
N ASP A 184 -30.40 -24.08 0.42
CA ASP A 184 -31.21 -24.25 1.63
C ASP A 184 -30.63 -23.51 2.84
N PHE A 185 -29.30 -23.44 2.93
CA PHE A 185 -28.61 -22.64 3.94
C PHE A 185 -29.02 -21.17 3.85
N TYR A 186 -28.94 -20.55 2.67
CA TYR A 186 -29.32 -19.14 2.50
C TYR A 186 -30.80 -18.90 2.79
N ARG A 187 -31.71 -19.76 2.32
CA ARG A 187 -33.15 -19.64 2.63
C ARG A 187 -33.40 -19.70 4.14
N SER A 188 -32.64 -20.51 4.88
CA SER A 188 -32.78 -20.63 6.34
C SER A 188 -32.41 -19.35 7.11
N LEU A 189 -31.66 -18.42 6.49
CA LEU A 189 -31.27 -17.15 7.11
C LEU A 189 -32.35 -16.07 7.02
N TYR A 190 -33.42 -16.27 6.23
CA TYR A 190 -34.48 -15.27 6.04
C TYR A 190 -35.07 -14.71 7.35
N PRO A 191 -35.34 -15.52 8.40
CA PRO A 191 -35.84 -14.99 9.68
C PRO A 191 -34.91 -13.99 10.36
N LEU A 192 -33.63 -13.91 9.97
CA LEU A 192 -32.65 -12.96 10.50
C LEU A 192 -32.72 -11.59 9.81
N VAL A 193 -33.31 -11.52 8.60
CA VAL A 193 -33.33 -10.32 7.74
C VAL A 193 -34.71 -10.08 7.06
N PRO A 194 -35.85 -10.29 7.74
CA PRO A 194 -37.18 -10.23 7.11
C PRO A 194 -37.56 -8.82 6.64
N ASP A 195 -36.96 -7.78 7.22
CA ASP A 195 -37.24 -6.37 6.88
C ASP A 195 -36.34 -5.84 5.75
N VAL A 196 -35.32 -6.62 5.35
CA VAL A 196 -34.35 -6.25 4.31
C VAL A 196 -34.66 -6.95 3.00
N TYR A 197 -35.01 -8.24 3.07
CA TYR A 197 -35.28 -9.06 1.89
C TYR A 197 -36.78 -9.41 1.81
N PRO A 198 -37.37 -9.47 0.60
CA PRO A 198 -38.82 -9.68 0.45
C PRO A 198 -39.28 -11.12 0.72
N SER A 199 -38.38 -12.11 0.63
CA SER A 199 -38.70 -13.53 0.81
C SER A 199 -37.45 -14.39 0.98
N ALA A 200 -37.60 -15.63 1.48
CA ALA A 200 -36.47 -16.56 1.60
C ALA A 200 -35.84 -16.91 0.24
N GLU A 201 -36.64 -16.90 -0.83
CA GLU A 201 -36.21 -17.18 -2.20
C GLU A 201 -35.26 -16.11 -2.76
N SER A 202 -35.24 -14.91 -2.17
CA SER A 202 -34.30 -13.84 -2.56
C SER A 202 -32.91 -14.02 -1.94
N LEU A 203 -32.73 -14.93 -0.98
CA LEU A 203 -31.44 -15.21 -0.37
C LEU A 203 -30.75 -16.35 -1.12
N SER A 204 -29.56 -16.08 -1.67
CA SER A 204 -28.74 -17.09 -2.32
C SER A 204 -27.27 -16.67 -2.39
N TYR A 205 -26.41 -17.57 -2.86
CA TYR A 205 -25.00 -17.29 -3.10
C TYR A 205 -24.76 -16.15 -4.11
N ASP A 206 -25.72 -15.84 -4.98
CA ASP A 206 -25.61 -14.69 -5.90
C ASP A 206 -25.49 -13.35 -5.16
N HIS A 207 -25.94 -13.31 -3.89
CA HIS A 207 -25.86 -12.15 -3.00
C HIS A 207 -25.02 -12.46 -1.75
N ALA A 208 -24.02 -13.36 -1.88
CA ALA A 208 -23.25 -13.87 -0.74
C ALA A 208 -22.66 -12.76 0.15
N TYR A 209 -21.99 -11.77 -0.44
CA TYR A 209 -21.41 -10.64 0.30
C TYR A 209 -22.48 -9.74 0.90
N ASP A 210 -23.51 -9.38 0.14
CA ASP A 210 -24.57 -8.47 0.59
C ASP A 210 -25.32 -9.03 1.81
N ILE A 211 -25.70 -10.31 1.78
CA ILE A 211 -26.37 -10.99 2.89
C ILE A 211 -25.44 -11.08 4.11
N TYR A 212 -24.16 -11.46 3.89
CA TYR A 212 -23.16 -11.45 4.96
C TYR A 212 -23.05 -10.07 5.60
N ASP A 213 -22.97 -9.03 4.77
CA ASP A 213 -22.77 -7.66 5.23
C ASP A 213 -23.93 -7.15 6.07
N VAL A 214 -25.16 -7.34 5.61
CA VAL A 214 -26.37 -6.97 6.35
C VAL A 214 -26.38 -7.66 7.71
N ILE A 215 -26.25 -8.99 7.74
CA ILE A 215 -26.30 -9.75 8.99
C ILE A 215 -25.16 -9.33 9.93
N ASN A 216 -23.94 -9.16 9.41
CA ASN A 216 -22.78 -8.77 10.21
C ASN A 216 -22.95 -7.36 10.82
N VAL A 217 -23.42 -6.39 10.04
CA VAL A 217 -23.64 -5.02 10.55
C VAL A 217 -24.78 -4.97 11.56
N GLU A 218 -25.91 -5.62 11.27
CA GLU A 218 -27.05 -5.70 12.20
C GLU A 218 -26.65 -6.41 13.50
N HIS A 219 -25.84 -7.46 13.42
CA HIS A 219 -25.33 -8.17 14.60
C HIS A 219 -24.43 -7.27 15.47
N ILE A 220 -23.61 -6.39 14.87
CA ILE A 220 -22.73 -5.47 15.60
C ILE A 220 -23.51 -4.32 16.24
N HIS A 221 -24.44 -3.71 15.50
CA HIS A 221 -25.00 -2.38 15.84
C HIS A 221 -26.44 -2.39 16.35
N ASN A 222 -27.22 -3.45 16.10
CA ASN A 222 -28.64 -3.47 16.39
C ASN A 222 -29.01 -4.64 17.32
N ALA A 223 -29.01 -4.35 18.63
CA ALA A 223 -29.34 -5.32 19.68
C ALA A 223 -30.78 -5.86 19.60
N SER A 224 -31.68 -5.16 18.89
CA SER A 224 -33.07 -5.59 18.69
C SER A 224 -33.29 -6.33 17.38
N SER A 225 -32.25 -6.45 16.53
CA SER A 225 -32.35 -7.09 15.23
C SER A 225 -32.54 -8.60 15.37
N PRO A 226 -33.35 -9.24 14.51
CA PRO A 226 -33.39 -10.70 14.41
C PRO A 226 -32.02 -11.31 14.10
N ALA A 227 -31.09 -10.55 13.49
CA ALA A 227 -29.71 -10.95 13.25
C ALA A 227 -28.92 -11.31 14.53
N GLN A 228 -29.38 -10.88 15.72
CA GLN A 228 -28.80 -11.33 17.00
C GLN A 228 -28.93 -12.84 17.22
N ASN A 229 -29.88 -13.50 16.55
CA ASN A 229 -30.09 -14.94 16.65
C ASN A 229 -29.19 -15.76 15.69
N VAL A 230 -28.31 -15.11 14.92
CA VAL A 230 -27.35 -15.84 14.07
C VAL A 230 -26.40 -16.66 14.95
N THR A 231 -26.27 -17.95 14.66
CA THR A 231 -25.30 -18.80 15.37
C THR A 231 -23.89 -18.55 14.86
N ALA A 232 -22.88 -18.87 15.68
CA ALA A 232 -21.47 -18.76 15.29
C ALA A 232 -21.15 -19.58 14.02
N ASP A 233 -21.71 -20.79 13.90
CA ASP A 233 -21.53 -21.66 12.73
C ASP A 233 -22.17 -21.07 11.47
N GLN A 234 -23.39 -20.52 11.59
CA GLN A 234 -24.04 -19.83 10.48
C GLN A 234 -23.25 -18.60 10.03
N LEU A 235 -22.77 -17.78 10.97
CA LEU A 235 -22.00 -16.59 10.66
C LEU A 235 -20.66 -16.96 9.99
N LEU A 236 -19.98 -18.01 10.48
CA LEU A 236 -18.75 -18.53 9.88
C LEU A 236 -18.99 -19.06 8.46
N GLN A 237 -20.04 -19.85 8.25
CA GLN A 237 -20.38 -20.36 6.92
C GLN A 237 -20.74 -19.22 5.96
N LEU A 238 -21.53 -18.25 6.42
CA LEU A 238 -21.92 -17.08 5.64
C LEU A 238 -20.70 -16.24 5.26
N ARG A 239 -19.78 -16.00 6.21
CA ARG A 239 -18.51 -15.33 5.96
C ARG A 239 -17.67 -16.07 4.92
N THR A 240 -17.50 -17.38 5.08
CA THR A 240 -16.72 -18.22 4.15
C THR A 240 -17.28 -18.17 2.72
N LEU A 241 -18.60 -18.10 2.58
CA LEU A 241 -19.25 -17.96 1.27
C LEU A 241 -19.04 -16.55 0.69
N ALA A 242 -19.16 -15.50 1.50
CA ALA A 242 -18.84 -14.14 1.07
C ALA A 242 -17.37 -14.00 0.63
N ASP A 243 -16.44 -14.54 1.41
CA ASP A 243 -15.00 -14.57 1.11
C ASP A 243 -14.75 -15.16 -0.29
N SER A 244 -15.34 -16.32 -0.57
CA SER A 244 -15.18 -16.98 -1.86
C SER A 244 -15.79 -16.21 -3.03
N ALA A 245 -16.94 -15.56 -2.83
CA ALA A 245 -17.61 -14.82 -3.88
C ALA A 245 -16.78 -13.59 -4.23
N GLU A 246 -16.34 -12.82 -3.24
CA GLU A 246 -15.54 -11.62 -3.44
C GLU A 246 -14.16 -11.95 -4.01
N PHE A 247 -13.50 -13.03 -3.55
CA PHE A 247 -12.23 -13.46 -4.13
C PHE A 247 -12.39 -13.85 -5.61
N GLY A 248 -13.42 -14.65 -5.92
CA GLY A 248 -13.71 -15.07 -7.30
C GLY A 248 -14.04 -13.91 -8.25
N LEU A 249 -14.64 -12.83 -7.74
CA LEU A 249 -14.90 -11.60 -8.49
C LEU A 249 -13.64 -10.76 -8.72
N ASN A 250 -12.70 -10.76 -7.77
CA ASN A 250 -11.52 -9.87 -7.78
C ASN A 250 -10.25 -10.52 -8.37
N TYR A 251 -10.16 -11.84 -8.40
CA TYR A 251 -8.95 -12.52 -8.87
C TYR A 251 -9.23 -13.84 -9.59
N ASN A 252 -8.50 -14.05 -10.69
CA ASN A 252 -8.33 -15.35 -11.32
C ASN A 252 -7.08 -15.30 -12.20
N ALA A 253 -6.11 -16.20 -11.96
CA ALA A 253 -4.85 -16.21 -12.71
C ALA A 253 -5.04 -16.38 -14.24
N SER A 254 -6.10 -17.06 -14.66
CA SER A 254 -6.45 -17.24 -16.09
C SER A 254 -7.24 -16.07 -16.68
N GLN A 255 -7.69 -15.11 -15.86
CA GLN A 255 -8.40 -13.90 -16.30
C GLN A 255 -7.79 -12.64 -15.67
N PRO A 256 -6.60 -12.21 -16.12
CA PRO A 256 -5.86 -11.10 -15.52
C PRO A 256 -6.61 -9.76 -15.47
N ALA A 257 -7.64 -9.60 -16.31
CA ALA A 257 -8.50 -8.42 -16.29
C ALA A 257 -9.22 -8.23 -14.95
N ARG A 258 -9.51 -9.30 -14.19
CA ARG A 258 -10.18 -9.19 -12.87
C ARG A 258 -9.38 -8.41 -11.84
N SER A 259 -8.06 -8.39 -11.96
CA SER A 259 -7.15 -7.81 -10.98
C SER A 259 -6.42 -6.57 -11.51
N ILE A 260 -7.03 -5.82 -12.44
CA ILE A 260 -6.43 -4.59 -12.99
C ILE A 260 -6.16 -3.55 -11.89
N HIS A 261 -7.04 -3.43 -10.89
CA HIS A 261 -6.84 -2.57 -9.72
C HIS A 261 -5.67 -2.98 -8.84
N ALA A 262 -5.39 -4.27 -8.69
CA ALA A 262 -4.16 -4.73 -8.04
C ALA A 262 -2.91 -4.42 -8.87
N ALA A 263 -3.02 -4.46 -10.20
CA ALA A 263 -1.92 -4.11 -11.08
C ALA A 263 -1.60 -2.61 -11.05
N THR A 264 -2.60 -1.72 -11.01
CA THR A 264 -2.37 -0.29 -10.82
C THR A 264 -1.87 0.03 -9.41
N PHE A 265 -2.40 -0.63 -8.38
CA PHE A 265 -1.88 -0.52 -7.02
C PHE A 265 -0.41 -0.93 -6.93
N ALA A 266 -0.01 -2.03 -7.59
CA ALA A 266 1.39 -2.42 -7.66
C ALA A 266 2.27 -1.34 -8.33
N GLY A 267 1.75 -0.68 -9.38
CA GLY A 267 2.37 0.50 -9.99
C GLY A 267 2.55 1.65 -8.99
N ALA A 268 1.53 1.94 -8.19
CA ALA A 268 1.56 2.97 -7.15
C ALA A 268 2.61 2.68 -6.07
N VAL A 269 2.63 1.45 -5.52
CA VAL A 269 3.63 1.01 -4.53
C VAL A 269 5.04 1.19 -5.08
N LEU A 270 5.30 0.73 -6.30
CA LEU A 270 6.61 0.84 -6.93
C LEU A 270 7.01 2.31 -7.09
N SER A 271 6.09 3.17 -7.55
CA SER A 271 6.32 4.60 -7.73
C SER A 271 6.71 5.27 -6.41
N HIS A 272 5.94 5.05 -5.35
CA HIS A 272 6.19 5.64 -4.03
C HIS A 272 7.51 5.17 -3.41
N LEU A 273 7.78 3.86 -3.42
CA LEU A 273 9.04 3.36 -2.88
C LEU A 273 10.24 3.88 -3.69
N ASN A 274 10.11 3.98 -5.02
CA ASN A 274 11.17 4.52 -5.86
C ASN A 274 11.43 6.01 -5.56
N GLN A 275 10.39 6.80 -5.26
CA GLN A 275 10.57 8.18 -4.79
C GLN A 275 11.37 8.22 -3.49
N THR A 276 11.00 7.40 -2.49
CA THR A 276 11.74 7.32 -1.22
C THR A 276 13.20 6.93 -1.44
N VAL A 277 13.47 5.96 -2.33
CA VAL A 277 14.83 5.53 -2.69
C VAL A 277 15.64 6.66 -3.34
N LEU A 278 15.07 7.37 -4.32
CA LEU A 278 15.78 8.38 -5.12
C LEU A 278 16.08 9.68 -4.36
N SER A 279 15.23 10.05 -3.40
CA SER A 279 15.45 11.24 -2.58
C SER A 279 14.86 11.09 -1.18
N ALA A 280 15.50 10.28 -0.35
CA ALA A 280 15.07 10.02 1.03
C ALA A 280 15.01 11.27 1.91
N ALA A 281 15.61 12.39 1.49
CA ALA A 281 15.57 13.67 2.17
C ALA A 281 14.37 14.55 1.78
N THR A 282 13.82 14.41 0.56
CA THR A 282 12.79 15.33 0.03
C THR A 282 11.49 14.65 -0.38
N ASN A 283 11.47 13.32 -0.42
CA ASN A 283 10.28 12.54 -0.79
C ASN A 283 9.62 11.92 0.44
N PRO A 284 8.33 11.56 0.34
CA PRO A 284 7.59 10.98 1.45
C PRO A 284 8.30 9.74 2.00
N LYS A 285 8.49 9.73 3.31
CA LYS A 285 8.99 8.59 4.08
C LYS A 285 7.84 7.70 4.53
N PHE A 286 6.66 8.27 4.75
CA PHE A 286 5.44 7.55 5.05
C PHE A 286 4.39 7.85 3.98
N THR A 287 3.88 6.82 3.32
CA THR A 287 2.79 6.93 2.35
C THR A 287 1.58 6.16 2.88
N LEU A 288 0.42 6.82 2.98
CA LEU A 288 -0.87 6.20 3.29
C LEU A 288 -1.81 6.27 2.07
N LEU A 289 -2.27 5.11 1.63
CA LEU A 289 -3.33 4.96 0.63
C LEU A 289 -4.54 4.31 1.31
N ALA A 290 -5.65 5.02 1.47
CA ALA A 290 -6.87 4.43 2.00
C ALA A 290 -7.76 3.91 0.88
N GLY A 291 -8.16 2.65 0.95
CA GLY A 291 -8.97 1.99 -0.06
C GLY A 291 -9.86 0.89 0.51
N SER A 292 -10.25 -0.03 -0.36
CA SER A 292 -11.25 -1.06 -0.06
C SER A 292 -10.67 -2.47 -0.16
N TYR A 293 -11.44 -3.46 0.27
CA TYR A 293 -10.98 -4.84 0.39
C TYR A 293 -10.72 -5.53 -0.96
N ASP A 294 -11.35 -5.07 -2.03
CA ASP A 294 -11.19 -5.56 -3.41
C ASP A 294 -9.72 -5.49 -3.86
N THR A 295 -9.03 -4.36 -3.64
CA THR A 295 -7.59 -4.23 -3.91
C THR A 295 -6.75 -5.24 -3.12
N PHE A 296 -7.10 -5.53 -1.86
CA PHE A 296 -6.41 -6.56 -1.09
C PHE A 296 -6.57 -7.94 -1.74
N LEU A 297 -7.81 -8.36 -2.00
CA LEU A 297 -8.10 -9.69 -2.58
C LEU A 297 -7.40 -9.88 -3.92
N ALA A 298 -7.48 -8.88 -4.80
CA ALA A 298 -6.81 -8.92 -6.08
C ALA A 298 -5.29 -8.92 -5.94
N PHE A 299 -4.73 -8.16 -4.99
CA PHE A 299 -3.29 -8.14 -4.74
C PHE A 299 -2.79 -9.45 -4.13
N PHE A 300 -3.56 -10.08 -3.23
CA PHE A 300 -3.22 -11.37 -2.63
C PHE A 300 -3.01 -12.44 -3.70
N GLY A 301 -3.93 -12.52 -4.66
CA GLY A 301 -3.75 -13.41 -5.81
C GLY A 301 -2.58 -12.97 -6.72
N LEU A 302 -2.51 -11.69 -7.08
CA LEU A 302 -1.48 -11.16 -8.00
C LEU A 302 -0.06 -11.36 -7.46
N ALA A 303 0.11 -11.26 -6.15
CA ALA A 303 1.37 -11.42 -5.45
C ALA A 303 1.68 -12.88 -5.06
N GLY A 304 0.79 -13.84 -5.34
CA GLY A 304 0.98 -15.25 -5.00
C GLY A 304 0.87 -15.55 -3.50
N LEU A 305 0.20 -14.69 -2.73
CA LEU A 305 0.02 -14.88 -1.28
C LEU A 305 -0.97 -16.01 -0.98
N THR A 306 -1.88 -16.33 -1.91
CA THR A 306 -2.77 -17.49 -1.80
C THR A 306 -2.04 -18.83 -1.78
N ASP A 307 -0.82 -18.90 -2.31
CA ASP A 307 0.02 -20.10 -2.22
C ASP A 307 0.76 -20.20 -0.88
N VAL A 308 0.80 -19.10 -0.11
CA VAL A 308 1.46 -19.01 1.21
C VAL A 308 0.52 -19.46 2.32
N SER A 309 -0.74 -19.02 2.29
CA SER A 309 -1.78 -19.43 3.26
C SER A 309 -3.18 -19.36 2.64
N GLY A 310 -4.05 -20.28 3.06
CA GLY A 310 -5.48 -20.25 2.75
C GLY A 310 -6.20 -19.01 3.27
N ASP A 311 -5.64 -18.31 4.26
CA ASP A 311 -6.22 -17.09 4.83
C ASP A 311 -6.28 -15.94 3.83
N PHE A 312 -5.42 -15.96 2.80
CA PHE A 312 -5.39 -14.95 1.74
C PHE A 312 -6.52 -15.09 0.70
N PHE A 313 -7.39 -16.09 0.84
CA PHE A 313 -8.67 -16.15 0.12
C PHE A 313 -9.79 -15.40 0.85
N GLY A 314 -9.59 -15.05 2.12
CA GLY A 314 -10.58 -14.37 2.95
C GLY A 314 -10.63 -12.87 2.66
N LEU A 315 -11.82 -12.28 2.81
CA LEU A 315 -11.95 -10.84 2.97
C LEU A 315 -11.02 -10.41 4.13
N PRO A 316 -10.24 -9.33 3.99
CA PRO A 316 -9.60 -8.72 5.14
C PRO A 316 -10.65 -8.34 6.19
N ALA A 317 -10.30 -8.31 7.46
CA ALA A 317 -11.14 -7.76 8.53
C ALA A 317 -11.21 -6.23 8.46
N TYR A 318 -12.14 -5.59 9.17
CA TYR A 318 -12.19 -4.12 9.23
C TYR A 318 -10.90 -3.54 9.80
N ALA A 319 -10.46 -2.40 9.28
CA ALA A 319 -9.18 -1.76 9.60
C ALA A 319 -7.92 -2.59 9.27
N SER A 320 -8.03 -3.60 8.39
CA SER A 320 -6.84 -4.30 7.88
C SER A 320 -5.92 -3.37 7.12
N SER A 321 -4.62 -3.66 7.14
CA SER A 321 -3.62 -2.93 6.37
C SER A 321 -2.55 -3.84 5.80
N MET A 322 -2.01 -3.46 4.65
CA MET A 322 -0.78 -4.02 4.11
C MET A 322 0.27 -2.92 4.02
N ALA A 323 1.53 -3.29 4.25
CA ALA A 323 2.66 -2.37 4.24
C ALA A 323 3.84 -2.94 3.45
N PHE A 324 4.57 -2.05 2.79
CA PHE A 324 5.83 -2.34 2.12
C PHE A 324 6.91 -1.47 2.76
N GLU A 325 7.79 -2.10 3.54
CA GLU A 325 8.90 -1.41 4.19
C GLU A 325 10.13 -1.43 3.28
N LEU A 326 10.75 -0.27 3.10
CA LEU A 326 12.03 -0.09 2.42
C LEU A 326 13.14 0.05 3.47
N PHE A 327 14.11 -0.87 3.47
CA PHE A 327 15.10 -0.93 4.55
C PHE A 327 16.46 -1.48 4.11
N THR A 328 17.47 -1.32 4.97
CA THR A 328 18.75 -2.04 4.89
C THR A 328 18.95 -2.85 6.17
N ALA A 329 19.69 -3.96 6.08
CA ALA A 329 20.03 -4.81 7.22
C ALA A 329 21.21 -4.25 8.07
N ALA A 330 21.54 -2.97 7.88
CA ALA A 330 22.59 -2.26 8.57
C ALA A 330 22.05 -0.95 9.14
N ASP A 331 22.64 -0.49 10.25
CA ASP A 331 22.44 0.87 10.75
C ASP A 331 23.31 1.83 9.94
N THR A 332 22.73 2.48 8.94
CA THR A 332 23.46 3.39 8.04
C THR A 332 22.61 4.56 7.58
N ASP A 333 23.22 5.74 7.61
CA ASP A 333 22.62 6.98 7.12
C ASP A 333 22.69 7.10 5.59
N GLN A 334 23.46 6.25 4.91
CA GLN A 334 23.59 6.25 3.45
C GLN A 334 22.80 5.11 2.84
N ILE A 335 21.88 5.46 1.92
CA ILE A 335 21.20 4.47 1.08
C ILE A 335 22.17 4.04 -0.01
N ASN A 336 22.66 2.81 0.10
CA ASN A 336 23.33 2.12 -0.98
C ASN A 336 22.34 1.14 -1.62
N LEU A 337 22.01 1.35 -2.90
CA LEU A 337 20.94 0.61 -3.58
C LEU A 337 21.12 -0.91 -3.57
N GLU A 338 22.36 -1.40 -3.55
CA GLU A 338 22.66 -2.83 -3.50
C GLU A 338 22.30 -3.48 -2.15
N ASP A 339 22.26 -2.68 -1.09
CA ASP A 339 21.91 -3.11 0.27
C ASP A 339 20.42 -2.93 0.58
N VAL A 340 19.68 -2.20 -0.28
CA VAL A 340 18.26 -1.91 -0.08
C VAL A 340 17.42 -3.17 -0.31
N ARG A 341 16.46 -3.36 0.58
CA ARG A 341 15.54 -4.49 0.61
C ARG A 341 14.12 -3.99 0.81
N VAL A 342 13.15 -4.79 0.38
CA VAL A 342 11.73 -4.56 0.61
C VAL A 342 11.12 -5.78 1.27
N ARG A 343 10.32 -5.55 2.30
CA ARG A 343 9.48 -6.61 2.89
C ARG A 343 8.02 -6.20 2.93
N TYR A 344 7.17 -7.18 2.69
CA TYR A 344 5.72 -7.05 2.76
C TYR A 344 5.22 -7.48 4.12
N LEU A 345 4.32 -6.68 4.69
CA LEU A 345 3.65 -6.99 5.94
C LEU A 345 2.14 -6.89 5.75
N PHE A 346 1.41 -7.77 6.42
CA PHE A 346 -0.04 -7.73 6.49
C PHE A 346 -0.50 -7.75 7.94
N ARG A 347 -1.49 -6.91 8.24
CA ARG A 347 -2.25 -6.90 9.49
C ARG A 347 -3.72 -7.11 9.14
N ASN A 348 -4.29 -8.22 9.61
CA ASN A 348 -5.68 -8.58 9.33
C ASN A 348 -6.65 -8.06 10.40
N GLY A 349 -6.83 -6.74 10.42
CA GLY A 349 -7.87 -6.06 11.18
C GLY A 349 -7.37 -5.16 12.29
N THR A 350 -8.30 -4.70 13.13
CA THR A 350 -8.02 -3.83 14.28
C THR A 350 -7.11 -4.47 15.29
N GLU A 351 -7.29 -5.76 15.58
CA GLU A 351 -6.45 -6.50 16.53
C GLU A 351 -5.30 -7.19 15.79
N GLY A 352 -4.15 -7.29 16.43
CA GLY A 352 -2.97 -8.00 15.91
C GLY A 352 -1.80 -7.09 15.58
N ARG A 353 -0.84 -7.62 14.80
CA ARG A 353 0.42 -6.94 14.46
C ARG A 353 0.74 -7.12 12.99
N LEU A 354 1.57 -6.22 12.47
CA LEU A 354 2.16 -6.39 11.15
C LEU A 354 3.01 -7.67 11.13
N THR A 355 2.65 -8.57 10.23
CA THR A 355 3.32 -9.88 10.07
C THR A 355 3.89 -9.96 8.67
N THR A 356 5.15 -10.38 8.56
CA THR A 356 5.85 -10.49 7.28
C THR A 356 5.40 -11.73 6.50
N PHE A 357 5.17 -11.57 5.20
CA PHE A 357 4.88 -12.69 4.30
C PHE A 357 5.74 -12.63 3.03
N PRO A 358 6.17 -13.78 2.49
CA PRO A 358 6.94 -13.82 1.26
C PRO A 358 6.08 -13.44 0.07
N LEU A 359 6.56 -12.49 -0.73
CA LEU A 359 5.92 -12.11 -1.99
C LEU A 359 6.38 -13.02 -3.14
N PHE A 360 5.51 -13.12 -4.15
CA PHE A 360 5.78 -13.65 -5.49
C PHE A 360 6.23 -15.11 -5.54
N GLY A 361 5.87 -15.90 -4.52
CA GLY A 361 6.32 -17.29 -4.39
C GLY A 361 7.83 -17.43 -4.13
N SER A 362 8.50 -16.35 -3.69
CA SER A 362 9.96 -16.35 -3.47
C SER A 362 10.40 -17.20 -2.28
N GLY A 363 9.52 -17.44 -1.31
CA GLY A 363 9.85 -18.07 -0.02
C GLY A 363 10.77 -17.23 0.88
N LYS A 364 11.07 -15.97 0.51
CA LYS A 364 11.96 -15.07 1.26
C LYS A 364 11.13 -14.07 2.08
N ALA A 365 11.54 -13.79 3.31
CA ALA A 365 10.89 -12.78 4.16
C ALA A 365 10.99 -11.34 3.59
N ASP A 366 11.98 -11.11 2.74
CA ASP A 366 12.27 -9.83 2.11
C ASP A 366 13.01 -10.07 0.78
N LEU A 367 13.00 -9.05 -0.09
CA LEU A 367 13.59 -9.10 -1.42
C LEU A 367 14.62 -7.97 -1.58
N PRO A 368 15.78 -8.21 -2.22
CA PRO A 368 16.63 -7.12 -2.71
C PRO A 368 15.82 -6.17 -3.60
N TRP A 369 16.15 -4.88 -3.56
CA TRP A 369 15.43 -3.83 -4.30
C TRP A 369 15.25 -4.18 -5.79
N GLU A 370 16.32 -4.60 -6.47
CA GLU A 370 16.27 -4.96 -7.89
C GLU A 370 15.31 -6.14 -8.17
N GLU A 371 15.33 -7.16 -7.32
CA GLU A 371 14.45 -8.33 -7.43
C GLU A 371 12.97 -7.93 -7.20
N PHE A 372 12.71 -7.10 -6.18
CA PHE A 372 11.38 -6.55 -5.91
C PHE A 372 10.85 -5.72 -7.09
N VAL A 373 11.66 -4.79 -7.62
CA VAL A 373 11.31 -3.97 -8.77
C VAL A 373 10.98 -4.85 -9.98
N GLY A 374 11.81 -5.86 -10.26
CA GLY A 374 11.60 -6.80 -11.37
C GLY A 374 10.27 -7.55 -11.26
N PHE A 375 9.92 -8.07 -10.08
CA PHE A 375 8.65 -8.76 -9.87
C PHE A 375 7.44 -7.82 -9.94
N MET A 376 7.54 -6.61 -9.39
CA MET A 376 6.48 -5.61 -9.43
C MET A 376 6.21 -5.13 -10.86
N GLN A 377 7.24 -4.83 -11.65
CA GLN A 377 7.10 -4.38 -13.03
C GLN A 377 6.42 -5.40 -13.95
N GLN A 378 6.63 -6.70 -13.71
CA GLN A 378 5.95 -7.76 -14.46
C GLN A 378 4.43 -7.80 -14.22
N ARG A 379 3.98 -7.27 -13.08
CA ARG A 379 2.57 -7.33 -12.62
C ARG A 379 1.88 -5.98 -12.68
N ALA A 380 2.64 -4.89 -12.67
CA ALA A 380 2.13 -3.55 -12.56
C ALA A 380 1.58 -3.02 -13.88
N ILE A 381 0.50 -2.25 -13.78
CA ILE A 381 0.15 -1.23 -14.76
C ILE A 381 0.78 0.06 -14.26
N SER A 382 1.68 0.64 -15.05
CA SER A 382 2.50 1.79 -14.63
C SER A 382 2.20 3.08 -15.40
N SER A 383 1.16 3.09 -16.24
CA SER A 383 0.72 4.30 -16.92
C SER A 383 -0.80 4.33 -17.09
N VAL A 384 -1.35 5.54 -17.05
CA VAL A 384 -2.76 5.83 -17.32
C VAL A 384 -3.16 5.34 -18.71
N GLU A 385 -2.29 5.48 -19.70
CA GLU A 385 -2.50 4.97 -21.06
C GLU A 385 -2.71 3.45 -21.08
N THR A 386 -1.82 2.70 -20.43
CA THR A 386 -1.92 1.24 -20.37
C THR A 386 -3.18 0.82 -19.64
N TRP A 387 -3.54 1.53 -18.57
CA TRP A 387 -4.79 1.30 -17.87
C TRP A 387 -5.98 1.52 -18.80
N CYS A 388 -6.10 2.69 -19.46
CA CYS A 388 -7.20 2.99 -20.38
C CYS A 388 -7.42 1.85 -21.38
N PHE A 389 -6.36 1.41 -22.08
CA PHE A 389 -6.46 0.33 -23.07
C PHE A 389 -6.83 -1.03 -22.46
N LYS A 390 -6.20 -1.44 -21.35
CA LYS A 390 -6.51 -2.73 -20.71
C LYS A 390 -7.91 -2.77 -20.12
N CYS A 391 -8.32 -1.64 -19.59
CA CYS A 391 -9.58 -1.45 -18.89
C CYS A 391 -10.74 -1.23 -19.86
N GLN A 392 -10.44 -0.81 -21.10
CA GLN A 392 -11.41 -0.40 -22.11
C GLN A 392 -12.33 0.71 -21.59
N SER A 393 -11.76 1.60 -20.76
CA SER A 393 -12.50 2.66 -20.08
C SER A 393 -12.89 3.76 -21.07
N ASP A 394 -14.09 4.32 -20.90
CA ASP A 394 -14.61 5.50 -21.59
C ASP A 394 -14.48 6.78 -20.74
N ALA A 395 -13.77 6.71 -19.61
CA ALA A 395 -13.49 7.86 -18.76
C ALA A 395 -12.92 9.03 -19.57
N GLY A 396 -13.33 10.27 -19.24
CA GLY A 396 -12.98 11.46 -20.03
C GLY A 396 -11.48 11.64 -20.22
N PHE A 397 -10.67 11.31 -19.22
CA PHE A 397 -9.20 11.39 -19.31
C PHE A 397 -8.57 10.36 -20.27
N CYS A 398 -9.29 9.30 -20.67
CA CYS A 398 -8.83 8.31 -21.64
C CYS A 398 -9.03 8.72 -23.11
N ALA A 399 -9.88 9.73 -23.38
CA ALA A 399 -10.23 10.14 -24.75
C ALA A 399 -9.01 10.48 -25.64
N ARG A 400 -7.97 11.09 -25.05
CA ARG A 400 -6.71 11.43 -25.74
C ARG A 400 -5.97 10.22 -26.34
N TRP A 401 -6.21 9.01 -25.83
CA TRP A 401 -5.52 7.78 -26.28
C TRP A 401 -6.30 6.99 -27.32
N TYR A 402 -7.62 7.18 -27.40
CA TYR A 402 -8.43 6.61 -28.46
C TYR A 402 -8.50 7.50 -29.72
N GLY A 403 -8.09 8.76 -29.60
CA GLY A 403 -8.24 9.81 -30.63
C GLY A 403 -7.08 9.98 -31.62
N ALA A 404 -6.48 8.90 -32.13
CA ALA A 404 -5.65 8.95 -33.34
C ALA A 404 -6.44 8.38 -34.54
N GLY A 405 -7.50 9.08 -34.95
CA GLY A 405 -8.31 8.63 -36.08
C GLY A 405 -9.64 9.34 -36.28
N THR A 406 -9.63 10.66 -36.50
CA THR A 406 -10.46 11.39 -37.48
C THR A 406 -10.25 12.89 -37.28
N GLY A 407 -9.69 13.58 -38.28
CA GLY A 407 -9.64 15.03 -38.28
C GLY A 407 -11.04 15.61 -38.42
N LEU A 408 -11.41 16.53 -37.52
CA LEU A 408 -12.48 17.51 -37.69
C LEU A 408 -12.08 18.80 -36.97
N ASP A 409 -12.21 19.91 -37.69
CA ASP A 409 -11.73 21.25 -37.38
C ASP A 409 -12.09 21.77 -35.98
N SER A 410 -11.08 22.23 -35.24
CA SER A 410 -11.25 22.98 -34.00
C SER A 410 -11.52 24.46 -34.31
N LYS A 411 -12.79 24.89 -34.25
CA LYS A 411 -13.09 26.31 -33.97
C LYS A 411 -13.01 26.52 -32.47
N GLY A 412 -12.16 27.46 -32.07
CA GLY A 412 -11.79 27.69 -30.68
C GLY A 412 -12.87 28.29 -29.79
N ALA A 413 -12.63 28.15 -28.49
CA ALA A 413 -12.96 29.13 -27.47
C ALA A 413 -11.90 29.00 -26.38
N GLY A 414 -11.16 30.07 -26.15
CA GLY A 414 -10.14 30.16 -25.10
C GLY A 414 -10.76 30.38 -23.72
N GLY A 415 -9.97 30.09 -22.70
CA GLY A 415 -10.21 30.57 -21.34
C GLY A 415 -9.75 29.61 -20.26
N GLY A 416 -8.72 30.00 -19.50
CA GLY A 416 -8.45 29.46 -18.17
C GLY A 416 -7.35 28.42 -18.10
N ALA A 417 -6.09 28.85 -18.21
CA ALA A 417 -4.97 28.11 -17.65
C ALA A 417 -5.10 28.09 -16.12
N GLY A 418 -5.82 27.09 -15.60
CA GLY A 418 -5.80 26.73 -14.19
C GLY A 418 -4.53 25.93 -13.94
N SER A 419 -3.58 26.54 -13.24
CA SER A 419 -2.38 25.89 -12.72
C SER A 419 -2.77 24.80 -11.72
N VAL A 420 -3.09 23.61 -12.21
CA VAL A 420 -3.14 22.42 -11.37
C VAL A 420 -1.70 22.17 -10.95
N ALA A 421 -1.43 22.29 -9.65
CA ALA A 421 -0.16 21.89 -9.07
C ALA A 421 0.03 20.40 -9.36
N MET A 422 0.74 20.11 -10.45
CA MET A 422 1.15 18.77 -10.85
C MET A 422 2.11 18.26 -9.79
N GLY A 423 1.60 17.48 -8.82
CA GLY A 423 2.40 16.48 -8.13
C GLY A 423 3.03 15.61 -9.23
N SER A 424 4.35 15.51 -9.23
CA SER A 424 5.12 14.94 -10.33
C SER A 424 4.96 13.40 -10.35
N TRP A 425 3.93 12.89 -11.01
CA TRP A 425 3.64 11.44 -11.12
C TRP A 425 4.14 10.81 -12.43
N VAL A 426 4.84 11.57 -13.27
CA VAL A 426 5.32 11.08 -14.57
C VAL A 426 6.85 11.05 -14.60
N THR A 427 7.45 9.89 -14.29
CA THR A 427 8.57 9.25 -15.03
C THR A 427 9.18 8.06 -14.25
N VAL A 428 8.70 6.83 -14.51
CA VAL A 428 9.39 5.59 -14.07
C VAL A 428 10.34 5.05 -15.17
N VAL A 429 10.77 5.86 -16.14
CA VAL A 429 11.59 5.38 -17.27
C VAL A 429 13.10 5.36 -16.98
N VAL A 430 13.57 5.93 -15.86
CA VAL A 430 15.02 6.14 -15.67
C VAL A 430 15.81 4.88 -15.26
N VAL A 431 15.15 3.84 -14.72
CA VAL A 431 15.88 2.66 -14.21
C VAL A 431 16.38 1.74 -15.34
N MET A 432 15.68 1.67 -16.49
CA MET A 432 16.16 0.85 -17.62
C MET A 432 17.40 1.44 -18.29
N ALA A 433 17.55 2.75 -18.36
CA ALA A 433 18.71 3.36 -19.03
C ALA A 433 20.03 3.09 -18.28
N VAL A 434 20.01 3.06 -16.95
CA VAL A 434 21.21 2.83 -16.14
C VAL A 434 21.54 1.33 -16.04
N ALA A 435 20.54 0.46 -15.87
CA ALA A 435 20.76 -0.97 -15.77
C ALA A 435 21.21 -1.60 -17.09
N ILE A 436 20.65 -1.15 -18.22
CA ILE A 436 21.04 -1.65 -19.55
C ILE A 436 22.43 -1.10 -19.92
N ALA A 437 22.71 0.18 -19.68
CA ALA A 437 24.04 0.75 -19.94
C ALA A 437 25.13 0.12 -19.06
N GLY A 438 24.84 -0.15 -17.78
CA GLY A 438 25.76 -0.83 -16.86
C GLY A 438 26.14 -2.23 -17.33
N ASN A 439 25.16 -3.02 -17.79
CA ASN A 439 25.38 -4.37 -18.32
C ASN A 439 26.16 -4.37 -19.64
N PHE A 440 25.92 -3.41 -20.54
CA PHE A 440 26.69 -3.29 -21.79
C PHE A 440 28.13 -2.81 -21.55
N VAL A 441 28.35 -1.88 -20.62
CA VAL A 441 29.70 -1.40 -20.27
C VAL A 441 30.49 -2.51 -19.57
N TRP A 442 29.87 -3.25 -18.65
CA TRP A 442 30.52 -4.36 -17.97
C TRP A 442 30.83 -5.53 -18.91
N ALA A 443 29.90 -5.89 -19.81
CA ALA A 443 30.14 -6.90 -20.84
C ALA A 443 31.24 -6.47 -21.83
N ALA A 444 31.31 -5.20 -22.22
CA ALA A 444 32.36 -4.66 -23.07
C ALA A 444 33.74 -4.64 -22.37
N LEU A 445 33.78 -4.25 -21.09
CA LEU A 445 35.01 -4.27 -20.29
C LEU A 445 35.50 -5.70 -20.03
N TRP A 446 34.60 -6.65 -19.73
CA TRP A 446 34.94 -8.06 -19.56
C TRP A 446 35.41 -8.70 -20.87
N TRP A 447 34.76 -8.39 -22.00
CA TRP A 447 35.21 -8.85 -23.33
C TRP A 447 36.61 -8.31 -23.66
N CYS A 448 36.84 -7.01 -23.50
CA CYS A 448 38.16 -6.39 -23.73
C CYS A 448 39.24 -6.99 -22.83
N ARG A 449 38.93 -7.25 -21.55
CA ARG A 449 39.86 -7.86 -20.59
C ARG A 449 40.15 -9.33 -20.91
N SER A 450 39.16 -10.09 -21.39
CA SER A 450 39.35 -11.49 -21.81
C SER A 450 40.19 -11.64 -23.08
N ARG A 451 40.13 -10.67 -24.00
CA ARG A 451 40.98 -10.65 -25.21
C ARG A 451 42.41 -10.24 -24.89
N ARG A 452 42.60 -9.34 -23.93
CA ARG A 452 43.93 -8.87 -23.50
C ARG A 452 44.70 -9.94 -22.72
N ASN A 453 44.01 -10.84 -22.02
CA ASN A 453 44.63 -11.98 -21.32
C ASN A 453 44.85 -13.24 -22.18
N LYS A 454 44.43 -13.25 -23.45
CA LYS A 454 44.67 -14.38 -24.38
C LYS A 454 45.89 -14.20 -25.27
N GLY A 455 46.61 -13.09 -25.15
CA GLY A 455 47.84 -12.84 -25.88
C GLY A 455 48.92 -12.34 -24.94
N LEU A 456 49.51 -13.23 -24.15
CA LEU A 456 50.86 -13.14 -23.55
C LEU A 456 51.00 -14.32 -22.56
N GLY A 457 51.24 -15.51 -23.11
CA GLY A 457 51.94 -16.55 -22.38
C GLY A 457 53.43 -16.22 -22.42
N GLY A 458 54.02 -15.93 -21.27
CA GLY A 458 55.44 -15.60 -21.15
C GLY A 458 55.84 -15.43 -19.69
N THR A 459 56.57 -16.42 -19.19
CA THR A 459 57.30 -16.51 -17.92
C THR A 459 58.26 -15.33 -17.69
N LEU A 460 58.56 -15.03 -16.41
CA LEU A 460 59.79 -14.49 -15.75
C LEU A 460 59.35 -13.74 -14.46
N VAL A 461 59.55 -14.29 -13.25
CA VAL A 461 60.70 -14.19 -12.31
C VAL A 461 60.98 -12.76 -11.78
N ASP A 462 61.13 -12.71 -10.46
CA ASP A 462 61.30 -11.60 -9.48
C ASP A 462 62.16 -10.38 -9.89
N GLU A 463 61.81 -9.20 -9.37
CA GLU A 463 62.71 -8.35 -8.54
C GLU A 463 61.93 -7.18 -7.84
N GLU A 464 62.56 -6.67 -6.80
CA GLU A 464 62.14 -5.84 -5.67
C GLU A 464 62.12 -4.30 -5.95
N ALA A 465 61.57 -3.57 -4.98
CA ALA A 465 61.98 -2.23 -4.51
C ALA A 465 61.44 -0.90 -5.13
N GLU A 466 60.60 -0.24 -4.31
CA GLU A 466 60.73 1.13 -3.76
C GLU A 466 60.38 2.43 -4.52
N SER A 467 59.93 3.39 -3.69
CA SER A 467 60.02 4.86 -3.79
C SER A 467 58.80 5.69 -4.25
N VAL A 468 57.98 6.05 -3.26
CA VAL A 468 57.53 7.41 -2.88
C VAL A 468 57.83 8.57 -3.85
N LYS A 469 56.79 9.35 -4.20
CA LYS A 469 56.88 10.82 -4.31
C LYS A 469 55.54 11.52 -4.03
N SER A 470 55.57 12.28 -2.95
CA SER A 470 54.68 13.37 -2.52
C SER A 470 54.43 14.42 -3.62
N TYR A 471 53.20 14.95 -3.71
CA TYR A 471 52.99 16.35 -4.10
C TYR A 471 51.81 16.97 -3.32
N ARG A 472 52.06 18.22 -2.92
CA ARG A 472 51.37 19.05 -1.93
C ARG A 472 50.27 19.92 -2.58
N LYS A 473 49.24 20.19 -1.76
CA LYS A 473 48.17 21.19 -1.88
C LYS A 473 48.58 22.53 -2.50
N GLU A 474 47.66 23.14 -3.24
CA GLU A 474 47.46 24.59 -3.22
C GLU A 474 45.98 24.96 -3.34
N SER A 475 45.53 25.76 -2.39
CA SER A 475 44.21 26.35 -2.24
C SER A 475 44.23 27.78 -2.77
N ILE A 476 43.24 28.20 -3.56
CA ILE A 476 43.03 29.61 -3.90
C ILE A 476 41.59 30.00 -3.56
N PHE A 477 41.50 30.87 -2.55
CA PHE A 477 40.35 31.72 -2.24
C PHE A 477 40.27 32.88 -3.25
N ARG A 478 39.06 33.25 -3.68
CA ARG A 478 38.78 34.64 -4.05
C ARG A 478 37.31 34.98 -3.74
N ARG A 479 37.14 35.85 -2.74
CA ARG A 479 35.97 36.70 -2.53
C ARG A 479 36.09 37.89 -3.48
N GLU A 480 35.01 38.25 -4.15
CA GLU A 480 34.77 39.62 -4.61
C GLU A 480 33.33 39.99 -4.21
N ALA A 481 33.22 41.13 -3.55
CA ALA A 481 32.01 41.84 -3.18
C ALA A 481 32.05 43.20 -3.90
N LEU A 482 30.88 43.75 -4.22
CA LEU A 482 30.49 45.13 -4.63
C LEU A 482 29.17 44.94 -5.42
N GLU A 483 28.02 45.55 -5.15
CA GLU A 483 27.61 46.76 -4.41
C GLU A 483 26.30 46.50 -3.63
#